data_AF-A0A7Y2SNX6-F1
#
_entry.id   AF-A0A7Y2SNX6-F1
#
_cell.length_a   1.000
_cell.length_b   1.000
_cell.length_c   1.000
_cell.angle_alpha   90.00
_cell.angle_beta   90.00
_cell.angle_gamma   90.00
#
_symmetry.space_group_name_H-M   'P 1'
#
loop_
_entity.id
_entity.type
_entity.pdbx_description
1 polymer ?
#
loop_
_entity_poly.entity_id
_entity_poly.type
_entity_poly.pdbx_seq_one_letter_code
_entity_poly.pdbx_strand_id
1 'polypeptide(L)'
;MTGAVFIVVGLIFLAITTGVKTLVLVQLRWATPGKTFYDALLANMASGLLLAMLAPRFSEIANTVPLFTLVLGFCLAAALIEGAVLRLLRDRSLLRCYLVSLAANAASFFVVLALTLNLLLA
;
A
#
# COMPACT_ATOMS: atom_id res chain seq x y z
N MET A 1 0.26 23.94 -12.02
CA MET A 1 0.31 23.89 -10.53
C MET A 1 -0.19 22.57 -9.94
N THR A 2 -0.83 21.70 -10.71
CA THR A 2 -1.40 20.42 -10.22
C THR A 2 -0.36 19.31 -10.01
N GLY A 3 0.61 19.15 -10.91
CA GLY A 3 1.58 18.04 -10.86
C GLY A 3 2.48 18.00 -9.61
N ALA A 4 2.98 19.16 -9.16
CA ALA A 4 3.85 19.23 -7.98
C ALA A 4 3.13 18.83 -6.68
N VAL A 5 1.85 19.21 -6.55
CA VAL A 5 1.01 18.85 -5.39
C VAL A 5 0.77 17.34 -5.35
N PHE A 6 0.47 16.72 -6.48
CA PHE A 6 0.30 15.26 -6.56
C PHE A 6 1.57 14.49 -6.18
N ILE A 7 2.75 14.98 -6.59
CA ILE A 7 4.04 14.36 -6.23
C ILE A 7 4.27 14.46 -4.72
N VAL A 8 4.07 15.64 -4.13
CA VAL A 8 4.27 15.86 -2.69
C VAL A 8 3.31 14.99 -1.87
N VAL A 9 2.03 14.94 -2.24
CA VAL A 9 1.03 14.09 -1.56
C VAL A 9 1.37 12.61 -1.71
N GLY A 10 1.80 12.19 -2.90
CA GLY A 10 2.25 10.81 -3.16
C GLY A 10 3.47 10.41 -2.33
N LEU A 11 4.43 11.32 -2.15
CA LEU A 11 5.62 11.07 -1.32
C LEU A 11 5.28 10.98 0.17
N ILE A 12 4.39 11.86 0.67
CA ILE A 12 3.90 11.79 2.06
C ILE A 12 3.17 10.47 2.28
N PHE A 13 2.31 10.07 1.33
CA PHE A 13 1.60 8.80 1.38
C PHE A 13 2.56 7.61 1.42
N LEU A 14 3.58 7.62 0.55
CA LEU A 14 4.61 6.59 0.52
C LEU A 14 5.37 6.51 1.85
N ALA A 15 5.73 7.67 2.44
CA ALA A 15 6.45 7.72 3.71
C ALA A 15 5.62 7.15 4.87
N ILE A 16 4.36 7.58 5.00
CA ILE A 16 3.46 7.12 6.07
C ILE A 16 3.19 5.62 5.94
N THR A 17 2.81 5.16 4.74
CA THR A 17 2.51 3.75 4.51
C THR A 17 3.75 2.86 4.70
N THR A 18 4.93 3.31 4.29
CA THR A 18 6.19 2.57 4.55
C THR A 18 6.49 2.50 6.04
N GLY A 19 6.31 3.60 6.79
CA GLY A 19 6.50 3.65 8.24
C GLY A 19 5.56 2.70 8.98
N VAL A 20 4.25 2.79 8.71
CA VAL A 20 3.24 1.92 9.33
C VAL A 20 3.50 0.45 9.01
N LYS A 21 3.81 0.13 7.75
CA LYS A 21 4.14 -1.26 7.35
C LYS A 21 5.39 -1.77 8.04
N THR A 22 6.42 -0.95 8.12
CA THR A 22 7.66 -1.32 8.81
C THR A 22 7.36 -1.68 10.27
N LEU A 23 6.57 -0.85 10.96
CA LEU A 23 6.17 -1.10 12.35
C LEU A 23 5.36 -2.41 12.48
N VAL A 24 4.37 -2.61 11.61
CA VAL A 24 3.53 -3.83 11.63
C VAL A 24 4.38 -5.07 11.36
N LEU A 25 5.24 -5.04 10.34
CA LEU A 25 6.12 -6.16 10.01
C LEU A 25 7.13 -6.45 11.13
N VAL A 26 7.66 -5.42 11.82
CA VAL A 26 8.52 -5.59 12.99
C VAL A 26 7.74 -6.23 14.15
N GLN A 27 6.52 -5.75 14.44
CA GLN A 27 5.66 -6.32 15.49
C GLN A 27 5.28 -7.78 15.22
N LEU A 28 5.06 -8.14 13.96
CA LEU A 28 4.82 -9.51 13.52
C LEU A 28 6.09 -10.38 13.54
N ARG A 29 7.20 -9.85 14.08
CA ARG A 29 8.52 -10.49 14.13
C ARG A 29 8.95 -11.01 12.76
N TRP A 30 8.58 -10.28 11.71
CA TRP A 30 8.86 -10.68 10.36
C TRP A 30 10.37 -10.71 10.16
N ALA A 31 11.10 -9.60 10.32
CA ALA A 31 12.56 -9.54 10.21
C ALA A 31 13.17 -8.51 11.18
N THR A 32 14.48 -8.29 11.08
CA THR A 32 15.13 -7.18 11.81
C THR A 32 14.61 -5.84 11.30
N PRO A 33 14.62 -4.77 12.12
CA PRO A 33 14.00 -3.49 11.78
C PRO A 33 14.50 -2.90 10.46
N GLY A 34 15.81 -2.94 10.22
CA GLY A 34 16.41 -2.42 8.99
C GLY A 34 16.04 -3.19 7.73
N LYS A 35 16.01 -4.54 7.80
CA LYS A 35 15.60 -5.37 6.66
C LYS A 35 14.10 -5.24 6.40
N THR A 36 13.32 -5.11 7.45
CA THR A 36 11.88 -4.92 7.38
C THR A 36 11.50 -3.59 6.71
N PHE A 37 12.22 -2.52 7.02
CA PHE A 37 12.05 -1.23 6.37
C PHE A 37 12.36 -1.30 4.87
N TYR A 38 13.48 -1.93 4.51
CA TYR A 38 13.90 -2.08 3.12
C TYR A 38 12.90 -2.91 2.30
N ASP A 39 12.46 -4.05 2.86
CA ASP A 39 11.45 -4.91 2.23
C ASP A 39 10.11 -4.18 2.05
N ALA A 40 9.69 -3.40 3.06
CA ALA A 40 8.46 -2.59 3.00
C ALA A 40 8.56 -1.48 1.94
N LEU A 41 9.70 -0.78 1.87
CA LEU A 41 9.92 0.28 0.88
C LEU A 41 9.89 -0.28 -0.54
N LEU A 42 10.59 -1.39 -0.79
CA LEU A 42 10.59 -2.05 -2.09
C LEU A 42 9.20 -2.55 -2.47
N ALA A 43 8.48 -3.18 -1.54
CA ALA A 43 7.15 -3.68 -1.78
C ALA A 43 6.16 -2.54 -2.09
N ASN A 44 6.26 -1.41 -1.38
CA ASN A 44 5.47 -0.22 -1.66
C ASN A 44 5.81 0.41 -3.02
N MET A 45 7.09 0.55 -3.36
CA MET A 45 7.52 1.11 -4.65
C MET A 45 7.07 0.23 -5.82
N ALA A 46 7.25 -1.08 -5.72
CA ALA A 46 6.83 -2.03 -6.75
C ALA A 46 5.30 -2.02 -6.93
N SER A 47 4.55 -2.00 -5.82
CA SER A 47 3.09 -1.93 -5.85
C SER A 47 2.60 -0.60 -6.43
N GLY A 48 3.24 0.50 -6.06
CA GLY A 48 2.95 1.83 -6.60
C GLY A 48 3.22 1.94 -8.10
N LEU A 49 4.33 1.37 -8.57
CA LEU A 49 4.67 1.33 -10.00
C LEU A 49 3.63 0.53 -10.79
N LEU A 50 3.28 -0.67 -10.31
CA LEU A 50 2.26 -1.51 -10.95
C LEU A 50 0.88 -0.83 -10.97
N LEU A 51 0.50 -0.16 -9.88
CA LEU A 51 -0.73 0.64 -9.84
C LEU A 51 -0.70 1.79 -10.85
N ALA A 52 0.42 2.51 -10.98
CA ALA A 52 0.58 3.58 -11.96
C ALA A 52 0.46 3.05 -13.40
N MET A 53 1.01 1.87 -13.69
CA MET A 53 0.88 1.22 -15.00
C MET A 53 -0.55 0.78 -15.30
N LEU A 54 -1.31 0.40 -14.28
CA LEU A 54 -2.71 -0.02 -14.43
C LEU A 54 -3.70 1.15 -14.38
N ALA A 55 -3.29 2.32 -13.88
CA ALA A 55 -4.13 3.52 -13.77
C ALA A 55 -4.91 3.90 -15.05
N PRO A 56 -4.35 3.80 -16.28
CA PRO A 56 -5.09 4.13 -17.50
C PRO A 56 -6.27 3.18 -17.75
N ARG A 57 -6.11 1.89 -17.42
CA ARG A 57 -7.17 0.88 -17.53
C ARG A 57 -8.27 1.13 -16.50
N PHE A 58 -7.91 1.67 -15.34
CA PHE A 58 -8.88 2.00 -14.31
C PHE A 58 -9.66 3.28 -14.60
N SER A 59 -9.08 4.26 -15.30
CA SER A 59 -9.84 5.44 -15.72
C SER A 59 -10.97 5.11 -16.71
N GLU A 60 -10.81 4.04 -17.50
CA GLU A 60 -11.88 3.53 -18.37
C GLU A 60 -13.03 2.91 -17.56
N ILE A 61 -12.72 2.24 -16.45
CA ILE A 61 -13.70 1.55 -15.59
C ILE A 61 -14.41 2.52 -14.63
N ALA A 62 -13.76 3.62 -14.24
CA ALA A 62 -14.26 4.59 -13.27
C ALA A 62 -15.59 5.25 -13.63
N ASN A 63 -15.96 5.27 -14.91
CA ASN A 63 -17.25 5.80 -15.34
C ASN A 63 -18.41 4.80 -15.19
N THR A 64 -18.12 3.53 -14.90
CA THR A 64 -19.10 2.43 -14.87
C THR A 64 -19.27 1.78 -13.50
N VAL A 65 -18.32 1.98 -12.58
CA VAL A 65 -18.27 1.29 -11.29
C VAL A 65 -18.33 2.31 -10.15
N PRO A 66 -19.10 2.06 -9.07
CA PRO A 66 -19.13 2.93 -7.90
C PRO A 66 -17.73 3.19 -7.34
N LEU A 67 -17.44 4.44 -6.97
CA LEU A 67 -16.14 4.87 -6.43
C LEU A 67 -15.65 3.96 -5.29
N PHE A 68 -16.56 3.56 -4.39
CA PHE A 68 -16.25 2.67 -3.28
C PHE A 68 -15.72 1.30 -3.75
N THR A 69 -16.40 0.67 -4.71
CA THR A 69 -16.00 -0.61 -5.30
C THR A 69 -14.64 -0.50 -5.98
N LEU A 70 -14.39 0.63 -6.61
CA LEU A 70 -13.14 0.91 -7.32
C LEU A 70 -11.96 1.08 -6.34
N VAL A 71 -12.15 1.85 -5.27
CA VAL A 71 -11.17 1.99 -4.18
C VAL A 71 -10.89 0.65 -3.50
N LEU A 72 -11.94 -0.15 -3.23
CA LEU A 72 -11.79 -1.44 -2.57
C LEU A 72 -11.06 -2.45 -3.47
N GLY A 73 -11.35 -2.46 -4.77
CA GLY A 73 -10.60 -3.23 -5.77
C GLY A 73 -9.13 -2.81 -5.84
N PHE A 74 -8.84 -1.51 -5.75
CA PHE A 74 -7.46 -1.01 -5.70
C PHE A 74 -6.71 -1.48 -4.46
N CYS A 75 -7.33 -1.42 -3.29
CA CYS A 75 -6.72 -1.90 -2.05
C CYS A 75 -6.42 -3.40 -2.12
N LEU A 76 -7.34 -4.20 -2.68
CA LEU A 76 -7.13 -5.64 -2.86
C LEU A 76 -6.02 -5.95 -3.86
N ALA A 77 -6.00 -5.26 -5.02
CA ALA A 77 -4.96 -5.43 -6.02
C ALA A 77 -3.58 -5.05 -5.47
N ALA A 78 -3.49 -3.92 -4.76
CA ALA A 78 -2.27 -3.49 -4.09
C ALA A 78 -1.78 -4.54 -3.09
N ALA A 79 -2.67 -5.09 -2.25
CA ALA A 79 -2.32 -6.13 -1.28
C ALA A 79 -1.85 -7.44 -1.92
N LEU A 80 -2.44 -7.84 -3.05
CA LEU A 80 -2.03 -9.03 -3.79
C LEU A 80 -0.63 -8.85 -4.41
N ILE A 81 -0.41 -7.73 -5.08
CA ILE A 81 0.88 -7.39 -5.69
C ILE A 81 1.96 -7.35 -4.62
N GLU A 82 1.69 -6.67 -3.52
CA GLU A 82 2.65 -6.49 -2.45
C GLU A 82 2.97 -7.80 -1.72
N GLY A 83 1.97 -8.64 -1.49
CA GLY A 83 2.17 -9.99 -0.94
C GLY A 83 3.03 -10.86 -1.86
N ALA A 84 2.87 -10.72 -3.17
CA ALA A 84 3.72 -11.39 -4.15
C ALA A 84 5.16 -10.85 -4.14
N VAL A 85 5.35 -9.53 -4.03
CA VAL A 85 6.69 -8.92 -3.92
C VAL A 85 7.38 -9.34 -2.62
N LEU A 86 6.69 -9.29 -1.47
CA LEU A 86 7.23 -9.75 -0.19
C LEU A 86 7.57 -11.24 -0.18
N ARG A 87 6.83 -12.05 -0.94
CA ARG A 87 7.17 -13.46 -1.20
C ARG A 87 8.43 -13.58 -2.05
N LEU A 88 8.57 -12.81 -3.13
CA LEU A 88 9.78 -12.85 -3.97
C LEU A 88 11.02 -12.38 -3.21
N LEU A 89 10.87 -11.40 -2.32
CA LEU A 89 11.93 -10.95 -1.42
C LEU A 89 12.25 -11.99 -0.33
N ARG A 90 11.37 -12.96 -0.09
CA ARG A 90 11.48 -13.87 1.03
C ARG A 90 10.87 -15.25 0.76
N ASP A 91 11.74 -16.25 0.63
CA ASP A 91 11.41 -17.68 0.51
C ASP A 91 10.73 -18.23 1.78
N ARG A 92 9.48 -17.84 2.02
CA ARG A 92 8.61 -18.29 3.11
C ARG A 92 7.28 -18.72 2.50
N SER A 93 6.51 -19.52 3.26
CA SER A 93 5.22 -20.05 2.79
C SER A 93 4.30 -18.94 2.25
N LEU A 94 3.77 -19.16 1.05
CA LEU A 94 2.83 -18.28 0.33
C LEU A 94 1.76 -17.65 1.24
N LEU A 95 1.13 -18.48 2.07
CA LEU A 95 0.02 -18.06 2.93
C LEU A 95 0.44 -17.05 4.01
N ARG A 96 1.58 -17.29 4.69
CA ARG A 96 2.07 -16.38 5.74
C ARG A 96 2.50 -15.05 5.15
N CYS A 97 3.14 -15.06 3.97
CA CYS A 97 3.59 -13.81 3.38
C CYS A 97 2.43 -12.92 2.94
N TYR A 98 1.41 -13.54 2.35
CA TYR A 98 0.18 -12.88 1.97
C TYR A 98 -0.58 -12.30 3.18
N LEU A 99 -0.80 -13.09 4.24
CA LEU A 99 -1.54 -12.63 5.42
C LEU A 99 -0.89 -11.44 6.12
N VAL A 100 0.43 -11.43 6.19
CA VAL A 100 1.16 -10.32 6.81
C VAL A 100 1.15 -9.08 5.93
N SER A 101 1.30 -9.23 4.60
CA SER A 101 1.13 -8.11 3.67
C SER A 101 -0.27 -7.52 3.75
N LEU A 102 -1.29 -8.38 3.85
CA LEU A 102 -2.69 -7.97 4.00
C LEU A 102 -2.92 -7.21 5.31
N ALA A 103 -2.38 -7.69 6.42
CA ALA A 103 -2.46 -7.02 7.72
C ALA A 103 -1.75 -5.65 7.70
N ALA A 104 -0.57 -5.58 7.11
CA ALA A 104 0.20 -4.34 7.00
C ALA A 104 -0.49 -3.32 6.08
N ASN A 105 -1.13 -3.77 5.00
CA ASN A 105 -1.95 -2.91 4.15
C ASN A 105 -3.23 -2.44 4.82
N ALA A 106 -3.96 -3.32 5.50
CA ALA A 106 -5.17 -2.95 6.23
C ALA A 106 -4.86 -1.89 7.29
N ALA A 107 -3.80 -2.07 8.08
CA ALA A 107 -3.35 -1.08 9.07
C ALA A 107 -2.98 0.27 8.42
N SER A 108 -2.27 0.24 7.29
CA SER A 108 -1.91 1.45 6.55
C SER A 108 -3.15 2.19 6.04
N PHE A 109 -4.14 1.45 5.53
CA PHE A 109 -5.39 2.01 5.04
C PHE A 109 -6.21 2.66 6.17
N PHE A 110 -6.34 2.02 7.33
CA PHE A 110 -7.04 2.59 8.48
C PHE A 110 -6.37 3.87 9.00
N VAL A 111 -5.03 3.92 9.02
CA VAL A 111 -4.30 5.14 9.40
C VAL A 111 -4.55 6.27 8.41
N VAL A 112 -4.51 5.99 7.11
CA VAL A 112 -4.81 6.98 6.08
C VAL A 112 -6.26 7.47 6.20
N LEU A 113 -7.22 6.55 6.34
CA LEU A 113 -8.63 6.88 6.49
C LEU A 113 -8.87 7.75 7.72
N ALA A 114 -8.25 7.41 8.86
CA ALA A 114 -8.34 8.19 10.09
C ALA A 114 -7.76 9.60 9.92
N LEU A 115 -6.59 9.72 9.27
CA LEU A 115 -5.98 11.02 8.98
C LEU A 115 -6.86 11.86 8.04
N THR A 116 -7.40 11.27 6.97
CA THR A 116 -8.27 11.95 6.02
C THR A 116 -9.57 12.41 6.66
N LEU A 117 -10.21 11.58 7.49
CA LEU A 117 -11.43 11.96 8.22
C LEU A 117 -11.16 13.08 9.22
N ASN A 118 -10.04 13.04 9.93
CA ASN A 118 -9.66 14.08 10.88
C ASN A 118 -9.39 15.42 10.19
N LEU A 119 -8.76 15.40 9.01
CA LEU A 119 -8.54 16.58 8.17
C LEU A 119 -9.83 17.14 7.53
N LEU A 120 -10.86 16.32 7.34
CA LEU A 120 -12.15 16.74 6.77
C LEU A 120 -13.13 17.25 7.82
N LEU A 121 -12.92 16.88 9.10
CA LEU A 121 -13.76 17.26 10.24
C LEU A 121 -13.18 18.43 11.06
N ALA A 122 -11.95 18.86 10.77
CA ALA A 122 -11.26 19.99 11.39
C ALA A 122 -11.34 21.25 10.51
#